data_AF-A0A2T2X7A1-F1
#
_entry.id   AF-A0A2T2X7A1-F1
#
_cell.length_a   1.000
_cell.length_b   1.000
_cell.length_c   1.000
_cell.angle_alpha   90.00
_cell.angle_beta   90.00
_cell.angle_gamma   90.00
#
_symmetry.space_group_name_H-M   'P 1'
#
loop_
_entity.id
_entity.type
_entity.pdbx_description
1 polymer ?
#
loop_
_entity_poly.entity_id
_entity_poly.type
_entity_poly.pdbx_seq_one_letter_code
_entity_poly.pdbx_strand_id
1 'polypeptide(L)'
;MALRIDGSDGSSGPKWLSVPVRDDRAPSKQHRVQIDRDVLNSIMEEDPRPPELLLDLIARRAVKRMPVPNGNEGERVITPHNLELVWPK
;
A
#
# COMPACT_ATOMS: atom_id res chain seq x y z
N MET A 1 -15.15 -3.07 7.31
CA MET A 1 -14.26 -3.23 6.13
C MET A 1 -13.56 -4.57 6.29
N ALA A 2 -13.62 -5.46 5.29
CA ALA A 2 -12.95 -6.76 5.35
C ALA A 2 -11.61 -6.66 4.61
N LEU A 3 -10.51 -6.74 5.34
CA LEU A 3 -9.16 -6.89 4.78
C LEU A 3 -9.07 -8.30 4.18
N ARG A 4 -9.03 -8.41 2.85
CA ARG A 4 -8.76 -9.70 2.19
C ARG A 4 -7.25 -9.87 2.12
N ILE A 5 -6.72 -10.68 3.02
CA ILE A 5 -5.35 -11.18 2.94
C ILE A 5 -5.41 -12.31 1.91
N ASP A 6 -4.87 -12.08 0.71
CA ASP A 6 -4.69 -13.16 -0.27
C ASP A 6 -3.58 -14.07 0.25
N GLY A 7 -4.00 -15.12 0.96
CA GLY A 7 -3.16 -16.19 1.45
C GLY A 7 -2.98 -17.24 0.37
N SER A 8 -2.27 -16.91 -0.70
CA SER A 8 -1.79 -17.90 -1.66
C SER A 8 -0.48 -18.52 -1.15
N ASP A 9 -0.66 -19.59 -0.37
CA ASP A 9 0.15 -20.81 -0.27
C ASP A 9 1.65 -20.76 -0.68
N GLY A 10 2.54 -20.94 0.30
CA GLY A 10 3.79 -21.71 0.09
C GLY A 10 5.04 -21.06 -0.53
N SER A 11 5.15 -19.74 -0.70
CA SER A 11 6.36 -19.14 -1.31
C SER A 11 7.06 -18.10 -0.43
N SER A 12 8.39 -18.20 -0.32
CA SER A 12 9.31 -17.16 0.17
C SER A 12 9.34 -15.93 -0.75
N GLY A 13 8.16 -15.45 -1.16
CA GLY A 13 7.96 -14.26 -1.97
C GLY A 13 7.49 -13.08 -1.13
N PRO A 14 7.61 -11.85 -1.66
CA PRO A 14 7.15 -10.64 -0.98
C PRO A 14 5.68 -10.77 -0.60
N LYS A 15 5.39 -10.59 0.70
CA LYS A 15 4.03 -10.66 1.24
C LYS A 15 3.33 -9.33 1.00
N TRP A 16 2.55 -9.24 -0.07
CA TRP A 16 1.82 -8.04 -0.44
C TRP A 16 0.56 -7.82 0.41
N LEU A 17 0.40 -6.64 0.97
CA LEU A 17 -0.81 -6.17 1.64
C LEU A 17 -1.63 -5.33 0.67
N SER A 18 -2.83 -5.80 0.30
CA SER A 18 -3.72 -5.09 -0.63
C SER A 18 -4.70 -4.19 0.11
N VAL A 19 -4.59 -2.88 -0.11
CA VAL A 19 -5.46 -1.85 0.47
C VAL A 19 -6.32 -1.22 -0.63
N PRO A 20 -7.67 -1.36 -0.58
CA PRO A 20 -8.56 -0.64 -1.46
C PRO A 20 -8.67 0.82 -1.00
N VAL A 21 -8.30 1.75 -1.85
CA VAL A 21 -8.40 3.19 -1.62
C VAL A 21 -9.53 3.74 -2.48
N ARG A 22 -10.48 4.43 -1.84
CA ARG A 22 -11.50 5.20 -2.57
C ARG A 22 -10.87 6.48 -3.06
N ASP A 23 -11.09 6.80 -4.32
CA ASP A 23 -10.69 8.10 -4.86
C ASP A 23 -11.76 9.15 -4.49
N ASP A 24 -11.39 10.15 -3.69
CA ASP A 24 -12.29 11.25 -3.31
C ASP A 24 -12.70 12.13 -4.51
N ARG A 25 -11.92 12.15 -5.61
CA ARG A 25 -12.21 12.95 -6.80
C ARG A 25 -13.04 12.19 -7.85
N ALA A 26 -12.95 10.87 -7.85
CA ALA A 26 -13.68 9.97 -8.72
C ALA A 26 -14.23 8.80 -7.90
N PRO A 27 -15.37 8.96 -7.18
CA PRO A 27 -15.90 7.93 -6.28
C PRO A 27 -16.23 6.59 -6.98
N SER A 28 -16.40 6.61 -8.30
CA SER A 28 -16.58 5.43 -9.15
C SER A 28 -15.28 4.65 -9.45
N LYS A 29 -14.11 5.22 -9.14
CA LYS A 29 -12.80 4.57 -9.30
C LYS A 29 -12.30 4.10 -7.93
N GLN A 30 -12.21 2.79 -7.76
CA GLN A 30 -11.44 2.20 -6.67
C GLN A 30 -9.99 2.01 -7.13
N HIS A 31 -9.06 2.56 -6.37
CA HIS A 31 -7.65 2.28 -6.55
C HIS A 31 -7.24 1.13 -5.64
N ARG A 32 -6.45 0.19 -6.16
CA ARG A 32 -5.81 -0.83 -5.34
C ARG A 32 -4.37 -0.42 -5.12
N VAL A 33 -3.95 -0.39 -3.86
CA VAL A 33 -2.55 -0.19 -3.48
C VAL A 33 -2.06 -1.47 -2.83
N GLN A 34 -0.94 -2.00 -3.31
CA GLN A 34 -0.24 -3.11 -2.70
C GLN A 34 0.96 -2.54 -1.94
N ILE A 35 1.17 -2.98 -0.71
CA ILE A 35 2.27 -2.53 0.13
C ILE A 35 3.04 -3.76 0.57
N ASP A 36 4.36 -3.76 0.39
CA ASP A 36 5.21 -4.81 0.92
C ASP A 36 5.12 -4.85 2.46
N ARG A 37 5.00 -6.06 3.02
CA ARG A 37 4.98 -6.23 4.48
C ARG A 37 6.28 -5.77 5.13
N ASP A 38 7.42 -5.92 4.47
CA ASP A 38 8.71 -5.48 5.02
C ASP A 38 8.77 -3.96 5.12
N VAL A 39 8.19 -3.25 4.16
CA VAL A 39 8.01 -1.79 4.20
C VAL A 39 7.14 -1.36 5.38
N LEU A 40 6.02 -2.06 5.61
CA LEU A 40 5.15 -1.75 6.74
C LEU A 40 5.90 -1.95 8.06
N ASN A 41 6.65 -3.05 8.20
CA ASN A 41 7.45 -3.32 9.40
C ASN A 41 8.48 -2.20 9.64
N SER A 42 9.21 -1.75 8.62
CA SER A 42 10.17 -0.65 8.77
C SER A 42 9.51 0.65 9.24
N ILE A 43 8.35 1.00 8.68
CA ILE A 43 7.62 2.20 9.14
C ILE A 43 7.15 2.04 10.59
N MET A 44 6.71 0.85 10.99
CA MET A 44 6.27 0.59 12.36
C MET A 44 7.41 0.66 13.38
N GLU A 45 8.66 0.41 12.96
CA GLU A 45 9.84 0.61 13.82
C GLU A 45 10.13 2.11 14.03
N GLU A 46 9.86 2.94 13.02
CA GLU A 46 10.06 4.39 13.09
C GLU A 46 8.87 5.13 13.74
N ASP A 47 7.65 4.63 13.56
CA ASP A 47 6.42 5.30 13.97
C ASP A 47 5.51 4.37 14.83
N PRO A 48 5.18 4.77 16.08
CA PRO A 48 4.42 3.92 17.00
C PRO A 48 2.91 3.86 16.70
N ARG A 49 2.43 4.49 15.62
CA ARG A 49 1.00 4.46 15.26
C ARG A 49 0.54 3.06 14.85
N PRO A 50 -0.76 2.76 15.02
CA PRO A 50 -1.30 1.46 14.62
C PRO A 50 -1.13 1.22 13.11
N PRO A 51 -0.85 -0.03 12.70
CA PRO A 51 -0.56 -0.38 11.31
C PRO A 51 -1.71 -0.04 10.35
N GLU A 52 -2.97 -0.09 10.82
CA GLU A 52 -4.14 0.28 10.03
C GLU A 52 -4.12 1.74 9.59
N LEU A 53 -3.69 2.65 10.48
CA LEU A 53 -3.56 4.07 10.16
C LEU A 53 -2.38 4.33 9.23
N LEU A 54 -1.27 3.62 9.43
CA LEU A 54 -0.10 3.73 8.56
C LEU A 54 -0.44 3.27 7.14
N LEU A 55 -1.12 2.14 7.00
CA LEU A 55 -1.58 1.60 5.71
C LEU A 55 -2.51 2.58 4.99
N ASP A 56 -3.53 3.13 5.66
CA ASP A 56 -4.45 4.10 5.03
C ASP A 56 -3.70 5.38 4.60
N LEU A 57 -2.78 5.86 5.44
CA LEU A 57 -1.99 7.06 5.14
C LEU A 57 -1.06 6.83 3.92
N ILE A 58 -0.32 5.72 3.90
CA ILE A 58 0.55 5.35 2.78
C ILE A 58 -0.28 5.17 1.51
N ALA A 59 -1.40 4.47 1.58
CA ALA A 59 -2.23 4.18 0.42
C ALA A 59 -2.87 5.44 -0.17
N ARG A 60 -3.35 6.38 0.66
CA ARG A 60 -3.83 7.69 0.20
C ARG A 60 -2.71 8.51 -0.44
N ARG A 61 -1.52 8.54 0.17
CA ARG A 61 -0.36 9.25 -0.39
C ARG A 61 0.11 8.63 -1.70
N ALA A 62 0.05 7.30 -1.83
CA ALA A 62 0.36 6.58 -3.05
C ALA A 62 -0.54 7.02 -4.20
N VAL A 63 -1.87 7.04 -4.00
CA VAL A 63 -2.80 7.52 -5.03
C VAL A 63 -2.52 8.97 -5.42
N LYS A 64 -2.18 9.84 -4.46
CA LYS A 64 -1.91 11.25 -4.72
C LYS A 64 -0.58 11.53 -5.41
N ARG A 65 0.48 10.82 -5.02
CA ARG A 65 1.86 11.09 -5.47
C ARG A 65 2.32 10.20 -6.62
N MET A 66 1.67 9.06 -6.81
CA MET A 66 1.91 8.14 -7.93
C MET A 66 0.68 8.13 -8.84
N PRO A 67 0.50 9.08 -9.77
CA PRO A 67 -0.69 9.12 -10.61
C PRO A 67 -0.81 7.89 -11.52
N VAL A 68 0.32 7.34 -11.98
CA VAL A 68 0.40 6.18 -12.87
C VAL A 68 0.60 4.90 -12.02
N PRO A 69 -0.26 3.88 -12.19
CA PRO A 69 -0.03 2.57 -11.58
C PRO A 69 1.29 1.95 -12.06
N ASN A 70 2.01 1.32 -11.14
CA ASN A 70 3.29 0.64 -11.40
C ASN A 70 3.21 -0.89 -11.21
N GLY A 71 2.02 -1.43 -10.98
CA GLY A 71 1.73 -2.86 -10.95
C GLY A 71 1.17 -3.37 -12.28
N ASN A 72 1.14 -4.70 -12.43
CA ASN A 72 0.75 -5.37 -13.66
C ASN A 72 -0.77 -5.37 -13.88
N GLU A 73 -1.59 -5.32 -12.83
CA GLU A 73 -3.07 -5.31 -12.94
C GLU A 73 -3.67 -3.91 -12.71
N GLY A 74 -2.83 -2.86 -12.78
CA GLY A 74 -3.25 -1.48 -12.56
C GLY A 74 -3.27 -1.06 -11.08
N GLU A 75 -2.71 -1.86 -10.19
CA GLU A 75 -2.39 -1.47 -8.81
C GLU A 75 -1.17 -0.55 -8.71
N ARG A 76 -1.11 0.16 -7.59
CA ARG A 76 0.09 0.88 -7.16
C ARG A 76 0.83 0.02 -6.15
N VAL A 77 2.02 -0.42 -6.50
CA VAL A 77 2.87 -1.27 -5.65
C VAL A 77 3.87 -0.39 -4.91
N ILE A 78 3.83 -0.43 -3.59
CA ILE A 78 4.78 0.22 -2.69
C ILE A 78 5.80 -0.80 -2.25
N THR A 79 7.05 -0.55 -2.63
CA THR A 79 8.24 -1.34 -2.33
C THR A 79 9.24 -0.47 -1.57
N PRO A 80 10.29 -1.05 -0.96
CA PRO A 80 11.31 -0.25 -0.28
C PRO A 80 11.94 0.82 -1.19
N HIS A 81 12.04 0.55 -2.49
CA HIS A 81 12.64 1.45 -3.48
C HIS A 81 11.82 2.71 -3.77
N ASN A 82 10.50 2.67 -3.60
CA ASN A 82 9.62 3.80 -3.88
C ASN A 82 8.90 4.33 -2.63
N LEU A 83 9.26 3.79 -1.46
CA LEU A 83 8.71 4.19 -0.17
C LEU A 83 8.87 5.69 0.06
N GLU A 84 10.02 6.26 -0.29
CA GLU A 84 10.32 7.69 -0.10
C GLU A 84 9.34 8.61 -0.85
N LEU A 85 8.71 8.13 -1.93
CA LEU A 85 7.69 8.89 -2.64
C LEU A 85 6.45 9.12 -1.77
N VAL A 86 6.07 8.17 -0.93
CA VAL A 86 4.85 8.21 -0.12
C VAL A 86 5.13 8.47 1.36
N TRP A 87 6.33 8.12 1.82
CA TRP A 87 6.82 8.28 3.18
C TRP A 87 8.24 8.87 3.15
N PRO A 88 8.38 10.18 2.87
CA PRO A 88 9.67 10.84 2.97
C PRO A 88 10.12 10.84 4.44
N LYS A 89 11.41 10.60 4.66
CA LYS A 89 12.06 10.75 5.97
C LYS A 89 11.97 12.19 6.48
#